data_AF-A0A2U8I6E0-F1
#
_entry.id   AF-A0A2U8I6E0-F1
#
_cell.length_a   1.000
_cell.length_b   1.000
_cell.length_c   1.000
_cell.angle_alpha   90.00
_cell.angle_beta   90.00
_cell.angle_gamma   90.00
#
_symmetry.space_group_name_H-M   'P 1'
#
loop_
_entity.id
_entity.type
_entity.pdbx_description
1 polymer ?
#
loop_
_entity_poly.entity_id
_entity_poly.type
_entity_poly.pdbx_seq_one_letter_code
_entity_poly.pdbx_strand_id
1 'polypeptide(L)'
;MPNLDLSLLPAPQVVEPLDFETLLKQRKAQFIALSPPEQQAAISQTLNYESEPITKLLQENTYRELLLRQRINEAAQATLLAYAKDADLDQIGANYQVKRLILQAANPDVIPPLALITENDTDFRLRIQQAFEGLSVAGSTGAYEFHALSADGRVADASAISPSPACVTITVLSRENNGIASVDLLTRVNSALNDENIRPVADRLTVQSATIIDYRIDATLTLYPKPEAEPIRMAAENRLTAYISTQRRLGRDIRLSAIYGALHVKGVQRVELAAPLRDVILDKTQAAWCTGYSLKIDGCDE
;
A
#
# COMPACT_ATOMS: atom_id res chain seq x y z
N MET A 1 5.77 2.61 16.99
CA MET A 1 6.57 3.47 16.07
C MET A 1 5.68 3.92 14.92
N PRO A 2 5.95 5.01 14.18
CA PRO A 2 5.17 5.30 12.99
C PRO A 2 5.36 4.14 11.99
N ASN A 3 4.25 3.53 11.58
CA ASN A 3 4.28 2.45 10.60
C ASN A 3 4.76 3.01 9.25
N LEU A 4 5.96 2.61 8.84
CA LEU A 4 6.55 2.99 7.56
C LEU A 4 5.88 2.17 6.45
N ASP A 5 5.38 2.84 5.42
CA ASP A 5 4.92 2.13 4.22
C ASP A 5 6.13 1.58 3.46
N LEU A 6 6.43 0.31 3.72
CA LEU A 6 7.56 -0.38 3.10
C LEU A 6 7.43 -0.52 1.58
N SER A 7 6.22 -0.40 1.02
CA SER A 7 6.02 -0.51 -0.43
C SER A 7 6.60 0.67 -1.22
N LEU A 8 6.90 1.78 -0.54
CA LEU A 8 7.53 2.97 -1.13
C LEU A 8 9.06 2.89 -1.16
N LEU A 9 9.65 1.84 -0.57
CA LEU A 9 11.09 1.64 -0.66
C LEU A 9 11.49 1.32 -2.10
N PRO A 10 12.70 1.72 -2.54
CA PRO A 10 13.21 1.34 -3.84
C PRO A 10 13.51 -0.16 -3.87
N ALA A 11 13.12 -0.81 -4.97
CA ALA A 11 13.38 -2.23 -5.17
C ALA A 11 14.88 -2.52 -5.04
N PRO A 12 15.28 -3.53 -4.24
CA PRO A 12 16.68 -3.92 -4.19
C PRO A 12 17.10 -4.47 -5.55
N GLN A 13 18.28 -4.07 -6.00
CA GLN A 13 18.90 -4.64 -7.20
C GLN A 13 19.59 -5.95 -6.81
N VAL A 14 18.83 -7.05 -6.77
CA VAL A 14 19.38 -8.37 -6.43
C VAL A 14 20.19 -8.94 -7.60
N VAL A 15 19.75 -8.67 -8.84
CA VAL A 15 20.50 -8.93 -10.07
C VAL A 15 20.70 -7.62 -10.83
N GLU A 16 21.92 -7.45 -11.36
CA GLU A 16 22.41 -6.31 -12.15
C GLU A 16 21.44 -5.83 -13.25
N PRO A 17 21.55 -4.55 -13.67
CA PRO A 17 20.63 -3.92 -14.62
C PRO A 17 20.43 -4.74 -15.90
N LEU A 18 19.17 -4.85 -16.30
CA LEU A 18 18.71 -5.57 -17.48
C LEU A 18 18.87 -4.68 -18.72
N ASP A 19 20.05 -4.68 -19.33
CA ASP A 19 20.27 -4.02 -20.61
C ASP A 19 20.60 -5.03 -21.71
N PHE A 20 19.68 -5.17 -22.66
CA PHE A 20 19.81 -6.14 -23.75
C PHE A 20 21.07 -5.89 -24.59
N GLU A 21 21.34 -4.63 -24.94
CA GLU A 21 22.46 -4.27 -25.82
C GLU A 21 23.81 -4.54 -25.15
N THR A 22 23.94 -4.22 -23.86
CA THR A 22 25.13 -4.57 -23.08
C THR A 22 25.36 -6.07 -23.04
N LEU A 23 24.32 -6.86 -22.77
CA LEU A 23 24.44 -8.33 -22.72
C LEU A 23 24.75 -8.94 -24.09
N LEU A 24 24.12 -8.45 -25.16
CA LEU A 24 24.39 -8.91 -26.53
C LEU A 24 25.84 -8.63 -26.91
N LYS A 25 26.34 -7.43 -26.58
CA LYS A 25 27.73 -7.05 -26.82
C LYS A 25 28.72 -7.96 -26.07
N GLN A 26 28.45 -8.23 -24.80
CA GLN A 26 29.27 -9.16 -23.99
C GLN A 26 29.30 -10.56 -24.61
N ARG A 27 28.16 -11.06 -25.06
CA ARG A 27 28.04 -12.39 -25.67
C ARG A 27 28.71 -12.48 -27.04
N LYS A 28 28.56 -11.47 -27.90
CA LYS A 28 29.31 -11.38 -29.16
C LYS A 28 30.82 -11.40 -28.88
N ALA A 29 31.30 -10.66 -27.89
CA ALA A 29 32.70 -10.66 -27.51
C ALA A 29 33.19 -12.04 -27.01
N GLN A 30 32.40 -12.73 -26.18
CA GLN A 30 32.72 -14.09 -25.74
C GLN A 30 32.75 -15.09 -26.90
N PHE A 31 31.80 -15.02 -27.82
CA PHE A 31 31.79 -15.88 -29.02
C PHE A 31 33.03 -15.67 -29.88
N ILE A 32 33.43 -14.41 -30.10
CA ILE A 32 34.66 -14.07 -30.83
C ILE A 32 35.90 -14.62 -30.10
N ALA A 33 35.97 -14.49 -28.77
CA ALA A 33 37.10 -14.97 -27.98
C ALA A 33 37.29 -16.50 -28.04
N LEU A 34 36.22 -17.27 -28.25
CA LEU A 34 36.26 -18.73 -28.44
C LEU A 34 36.71 -19.15 -29.85
N SER A 35 36.80 -18.21 -30.79
CA SER A 35 37.19 -18.48 -32.17
C SER A 35 38.72 -18.42 -32.35
N PRO A 36 39.29 -19.14 -33.33
CA PRO A 36 40.74 -19.10 -33.61
C PRO A 36 41.24 -17.68 -33.84
N PRO A 37 42.41 -17.28 -33.29
CA PRO A 37 42.90 -15.89 -33.33
C PRO A 37 42.93 -15.28 -34.73
N GLU A 38 43.33 -16.07 -35.73
CA GLU A 38 43.41 -15.65 -37.13
C GLU A 38 42.04 -15.36 -37.76
N GLN A 39 40.94 -15.87 -37.18
CA GLN A 39 39.57 -15.69 -37.68
C GLN A 39 38.76 -14.63 -36.92
N GLN A 40 39.23 -14.17 -35.76
CA GLN A 40 38.47 -13.29 -34.87
C GLN A 40 38.05 -11.98 -35.53
N ALA A 41 38.93 -11.37 -36.34
CA ALA A 41 38.63 -10.11 -37.04
C ALA A 41 37.49 -10.29 -38.06
N ALA A 42 37.52 -11.37 -38.84
CA ALA A 42 36.50 -11.68 -39.84
C ALA A 42 35.15 -12.01 -39.18
N ILE A 43 35.17 -12.77 -38.08
CA ILE A 43 33.96 -13.13 -37.32
C ILE A 43 33.34 -11.90 -36.67
N SER A 44 34.16 -11.01 -36.10
CA SER A 44 33.70 -9.75 -35.50
C SER A 44 32.94 -8.87 -36.51
N GLN A 45 33.46 -8.74 -37.74
CA GLN A 45 32.76 -8.02 -38.80
C GLN A 45 31.46 -8.70 -39.21
N THR A 46 31.47 -10.04 -39.29
CA THR A 46 30.30 -10.85 -39.68
C THR A 46 29.15 -10.74 -38.68
N LEU A 47 29.46 -10.73 -37.38
CA LEU A 47 28.46 -10.59 -36.31
C LEU A 47 27.85 -9.17 -36.18
N ASN A 48 28.29 -8.21 -36.98
CA ASN A 48 27.63 -6.89 -37.06
C ASN A 48 26.39 -6.92 -37.96
N TYR A 49 26.20 -7.95 -38.79
CA TYR A 49 25.03 -8.06 -39.65
C TYR A 49 23.85 -8.71 -38.92
N GLU A 50 22.75 -7.98 -38.78
CA GLU A 50 21.49 -8.46 -38.18
C GLU A 50 20.87 -9.65 -38.94
N SER A 51 21.15 -9.77 -40.24
CA SER A 51 20.69 -10.88 -41.06
C SER A 51 21.43 -12.19 -40.79
N GLU A 52 22.59 -12.12 -40.14
CA GLU A 52 23.45 -13.27 -39.92
C GLU A 52 22.84 -14.24 -38.89
N PRO A 53 22.77 -15.56 -39.19
CA PRO A 53 22.09 -16.54 -38.32
C PRO A 53 22.62 -16.66 -36.89
N ILE A 54 23.94 -16.62 -36.67
CA ILE A 54 24.54 -16.63 -35.34
C ILE A 54 24.20 -15.37 -34.55
N THR A 55 24.11 -14.20 -35.19
CA THR A 55 23.69 -12.95 -34.55
C THR A 55 22.26 -13.09 -34.01
N LYS A 56 21.35 -13.68 -34.81
CA LYS A 56 19.99 -13.99 -34.36
C LYS A 56 19.96 -15.01 -33.20
N LEU A 57 20.81 -16.03 -33.25
CA LEU A 57 20.93 -17.01 -32.16
C LEU A 57 21.45 -16.35 -30.88
N LEU A 58 22.44 -15.46 -30.97
CA LEU A 58 22.97 -14.71 -29.82
C LEU A 58 21.91 -13.74 -29.26
N GLN A 59 21.09 -13.13 -30.10
CA GLN A 59 19.96 -12.30 -29.67
C GLN A 59 18.90 -13.11 -28.92
N GLU A 60 18.47 -14.25 -29.47
CA GLU A 60 17.53 -15.16 -28.79
C GLU A 60 18.07 -15.57 -27.41
N ASN A 61 19.34 -15.95 -27.34
CA ASN A 61 19.94 -16.39 -26.09
C ASN A 61 20.11 -15.24 -25.08
N THR A 62 20.43 -14.04 -25.56
CA THR A 62 20.48 -12.81 -24.74
C THR A 62 19.09 -12.50 -24.17
N TYR A 63 18.04 -12.64 -24.98
CA TYR A 63 16.67 -12.43 -24.55
C TYR A 63 16.26 -13.44 -23.47
N ARG A 64 16.62 -14.73 -23.62
CA ARG A 64 16.38 -15.74 -22.58
C ARG A 64 17.10 -15.41 -21.28
N GLU A 65 18.34 -14.95 -21.35
CA GLU A 65 19.09 -14.53 -20.16
C GLU A 65 18.44 -13.33 -19.48
N LEU A 66 17.99 -12.34 -20.24
CA LEU A 66 17.28 -11.18 -19.71
C LEU A 66 16.02 -11.60 -18.96
N LEU A 67 15.21 -12.47 -19.55
CA LEU A 67 14.02 -13.03 -18.89
C LEU A 67 14.37 -13.82 -17.62
N LEU A 68 15.47 -14.58 -17.63
CA LEU A 68 15.91 -15.32 -16.45
C LEU A 68 16.35 -14.37 -15.33
N ARG A 69 17.14 -13.33 -15.65
CA ARG A 69 17.56 -12.30 -14.69
C ARG A 69 16.36 -11.54 -14.13
N GLN A 70 15.38 -11.20 -14.97
CA GLN A 70 14.10 -10.61 -14.53
C GLN A 70 13.37 -11.55 -13.56
N ARG A 71 13.22 -12.82 -13.91
CA ARG A 71 12.56 -13.82 -13.06
C ARG A 71 13.26 -13.98 -11.71
N ILE A 72 14.60 -13.91 -11.67
CA ILE A 72 15.36 -13.95 -10.41
C ILE A 72 15.09 -12.70 -9.57
N ASN A 73 15.05 -11.51 -10.19
CA ASN A 73 14.71 -10.27 -9.49
C ASN A 73 13.30 -10.32 -8.89
N GLU A 74 12.33 -10.76 -9.68
CA GLU A 74 10.93 -10.92 -9.22
C GLU A 74 10.83 -11.96 -8.10
N ALA A 75 11.51 -13.11 -8.24
CA ALA A 75 11.55 -14.14 -7.19
C ALA A 75 12.19 -13.62 -5.89
N ALA A 76 13.25 -12.82 -5.99
CA ALA A 76 13.86 -12.21 -4.82
C ALA A 76 12.91 -11.19 -4.15
N GLN A 77 12.23 -10.35 -4.94
CA GLN A 77 11.23 -9.41 -4.44
C GLN A 77 10.07 -10.13 -3.73
N ALA A 78 9.60 -11.26 -4.26
CA ALA A 78 8.54 -12.07 -3.65
C ALA A 78 8.88 -12.58 -2.24
N THR A 79 10.16 -12.71 -1.90
CA THR A 79 10.60 -13.10 -0.53
C THR A 79 10.66 -11.93 0.46
N LEU A 80 10.54 -10.68 -0.02
CA LEU A 80 10.67 -9.49 0.80
C LEU A 80 9.29 -8.93 1.14
N LEU A 81 9.03 -8.70 2.43
CA LEU A 81 7.76 -8.19 2.93
C LEU A 81 7.28 -6.91 2.21
N ALA A 82 8.21 -6.06 1.78
CA ALA A 82 7.93 -4.81 1.06
C ALA A 82 7.29 -5.02 -0.33
N TYR A 83 7.64 -6.11 -1.04
CA TYR A 83 7.25 -6.33 -2.44
C TYR A 83 6.36 -7.55 -2.65
N ALA A 84 6.37 -8.51 -1.73
CA ALA A 84 5.53 -9.69 -1.78
C ALA A 84 4.04 -9.30 -1.89
N LYS A 85 3.32 -10.09 -2.69
CA LYS A 85 1.88 -9.94 -2.97
C LYS A 85 1.19 -11.29 -2.89
N ASP A 86 -0.12 -11.25 -2.74
CA ASP A 86 -1.00 -12.43 -2.81
C ASP A 86 -0.46 -13.62 -1.97
N ALA A 87 -0.31 -14.79 -2.58
CA ALA A 87 0.12 -16.02 -1.91
C ALA A 87 1.55 -15.94 -1.34
N ASP A 88 2.45 -15.17 -1.95
CA ASP A 88 3.81 -15.00 -1.44
C ASP A 88 3.78 -14.22 -0.13
N LEU A 89 2.94 -13.17 -0.06
CA LEU A 89 2.72 -12.42 1.18
C LEU A 89 2.07 -13.30 2.26
N ASP A 90 1.15 -14.18 1.87
CA ASP A 90 0.54 -15.15 2.78
C ASP A 90 1.57 -16.12 3.40
N GLN A 91 2.56 -16.56 2.62
CA GLN A 91 3.68 -17.37 3.15
C GLN A 91 4.54 -16.60 4.15
N ILE A 92 4.81 -15.32 3.87
CA ILE A 92 5.55 -14.48 4.81
C ILE A 92 4.74 -14.29 6.10
N GLY A 93 3.43 -14.03 6.01
CA GLY A 93 2.56 -13.91 7.18
C GLY A 93 2.53 -15.18 8.02
N ALA A 94 2.57 -16.36 7.37
CA ALA A 94 2.60 -17.65 8.06
C ALA A 94 3.82 -17.81 8.99
N ASN A 95 4.99 -17.25 8.62
CA ASN A 95 6.19 -17.27 9.48
C ASN A 95 5.97 -16.55 10.82
N TYR A 96 5.02 -15.63 10.87
CA TYR A 96 4.66 -14.85 12.05
C TYR A 96 3.29 -15.26 12.64
N GLN A 97 2.74 -16.39 12.18
CA GLN A 97 1.40 -16.88 12.58
C GLN A 97 0.25 -15.90 12.26
N VAL A 98 0.46 -14.99 11.31
CA VAL A 98 -0.55 -14.01 10.87
C VAL A 98 -1.17 -14.51 9.56
N LYS A 99 -2.50 -14.73 9.58
CA LYS A 99 -3.28 -15.16 8.41
C LYS A 99 -4.21 -14.06 7.96
N ARG A 100 -4.43 -13.94 6.65
CA ARG A 100 -5.31 -12.93 6.05
C ARG A 100 -6.72 -13.01 6.63
N LEU A 101 -7.27 -11.86 7.04
CA LEU A 101 -8.62 -11.81 7.60
C LEU A 101 -9.68 -11.94 6.50
N ILE A 102 -10.81 -12.55 6.84
CA ILE A 102 -12.00 -12.56 5.99
C ILE A 102 -12.82 -11.32 6.34
N LEU A 103 -13.01 -10.42 5.38
CA LEU A 103 -13.83 -9.21 5.53
C LEU A 103 -15.31 -9.53 5.26
N GLN A 104 -15.57 -10.38 4.26
CA GLN A 104 -16.90 -10.88 3.91
C GLN A 104 -16.77 -12.34 3.53
N ALA A 105 -17.52 -13.22 4.20
CA ALA A 105 -17.60 -14.62 3.83
C ALA A 105 -18.37 -14.80 2.51
N ALA A 106 -17.96 -15.79 1.71
CA ALA A 106 -18.74 -16.17 0.54
C ALA A 106 -20.11 -16.73 0.97
N ASN A 107 -21.17 -16.30 0.30
CA ASN A 107 -22.50 -16.86 0.47
C ASN A 107 -23.17 -17.02 -0.91
N PRO A 108 -23.22 -18.25 -1.45
CA PRO A 108 -23.83 -18.51 -2.76
C PRO A 108 -25.36 -18.51 -2.73
N ASP A 109 -25.98 -18.57 -1.55
CA ASP A 109 -27.43 -18.76 -1.40
C ASP A 109 -28.24 -17.46 -1.47
N VAL A 110 -27.57 -16.32 -1.35
CA VAL A 110 -28.18 -14.98 -1.51
C VAL A 110 -28.10 -14.52 -2.97
N ILE A 111 -29.05 -13.69 -3.41
CA ILE A 111 -29.12 -13.19 -4.78
C ILE A 111 -28.94 -11.67 -4.76
N PRO A 112 -27.88 -11.11 -5.38
CA PRO A 112 -26.77 -11.82 -6.05
C PRO A 112 -25.84 -12.55 -5.06
N PRO A 113 -25.15 -13.63 -5.48
CA PRO A 113 -24.19 -14.34 -4.65
C PRO A 113 -23.11 -13.43 -4.07
N LEU A 114 -22.82 -13.56 -2.78
CA LEU A 114 -21.74 -12.82 -2.14
C LEU A 114 -20.42 -13.56 -2.34
N ALA A 115 -19.44 -12.88 -2.94
CA ALA A 115 -18.08 -13.39 -3.07
C ALA A 115 -17.31 -13.28 -1.74
N LEU A 116 -16.31 -14.14 -1.56
CA LEU A 116 -15.33 -14.01 -0.49
C LEU A 116 -14.51 -12.73 -0.69
N ILE A 117 -14.47 -11.87 0.31
CA ILE A 117 -13.58 -10.70 0.33
C ILE A 117 -12.63 -10.88 1.50
N THR A 118 -11.34 -10.85 1.21
CA THR A 118 -10.26 -10.93 2.20
C THR A 118 -9.58 -9.57 2.38
N GLU A 119 -8.86 -9.45 3.48
CA GLU A 119 -7.97 -8.32 3.77
C GLU A 119 -7.03 -8.10 2.58
N ASN A 120 -6.82 -6.86 2.15
CA ASN A 120 -5.94 -6.55 1.02
C ASN A 120 -4.46 -6.65 1.43
N ASP A 121 -3.54 -6.70 0.46
CA ASP A 121 -2.10 -6.85 0.72
C ASP A 121 -1.49 -5.70 1.52
N THR A 122 -2.03 -4.49 1.41
CA THR A 122 -1.48 -3.32 2.11
C THR A 122 -1.77 -3.42 3.60
N ASP A 123 -3.02 -3.72 3.97
CA ASP A 123 -3.44 -3.91 5.35
C ASP A 123 -2.80 -5.18 5.94
N PHE A 124 -2.76 -6.26 5.17
CA PHE A 124 -2.14 -7.51 5.63
C PHE A 124 -0.64 -7.35 5.87
N ARG A 125 0.09 -6.67 4.97
CA ARG A 125 1.51 -6.34 5.16
C ARG A 125 1.74 -5.52 6.42
N LEU A 126 0.89 -4.53 6.68
CA LEU A 126 0.97 -3.71 7.90
C LEU A 126 0.83 -4.60 9.15
N ARG A 127 -0.14 -5.50 9.15
CA ARG A 127 -0.39 -6.40 10.28
C ARG A 127 0.74 -7.40 10.50
N ILE A 128 1.38 -7.88 9.42
CA ILE A 128 2.60 -8.70 9.51
C ILE A 128 3.74 -7.91 10.17
N GLN A 129 3.96 -6.64 9.81
CA GLN A 129 4.98 -5.80 10.46
C GLN A 129 4.71 -5.63 11.96
N GLN A 130 3.44 -5.46 12.32
CA GLN A 130 2.99 -5.29 13.70
C GLN A 130 3.01 -6.60 14.51
N ALA A 131 3.23 -7.76 13.88
CA ALA A 131 3.25 -9.04 14.59
C ALA A 131 4.29 -9.08 15.72
N PHE A 132 5.43 -8.39 15.54
CA PHE A 132 6.44 -8.27 16.59
C PHE A 132 5.97 -7.50 17.82
N GLU A 133 5.08 -6.52 17.65
CA GLU A 133 4.45 -5.81 18.77
C GLU A 133 3.51 -6.75 19.54
N GLY A 134 2.83 -7.65 18.83
CA GLY A 134 1.96 -8.68 19.42
C GLY A 134 2.67 -9.72 20.29
N LEU A 135 3.99 -9.90 20.13
CA LEU A 135 4.81 -10.77 20.98
C LEU A 135 5.09 -10.17 22.37
N SER A 136 4.78 -8.88 22.57
CA SER A 136 4.96 -8.22 23.85
C SER A 136 3.91 -8.68 24.86
N VAL A 137 4.37 -9.22 25.98
CA VAL A 137 3.52 -9.67 27.11
C VAL A 137 3.30 -8.54 28.13
N ALA A 138 4.00 -7.41 27.97
CA ALA A 138 3.98 -6.30 28.92
C ALA A 138 2.91 -5.22 28.62
N GLY A 139 1.99 -5.48 27.69
CA GLY A 139 0.87 -4.57 27.40
C GLY A 139 1.27 -3.24 26.77
N SER A 140 2.21 -3.26 25.81
CA SER A 140 2.54 -2.04 25.08
C SER A 140 1.33 -1.56 24.26
N THR A 141 1.28 -0.26 23.95
CA THR A 141 0.29 0.32 23.04
C THR A 141 0.22 -0.45 21.72
N GLY A 142 1.36 -0.80 21.13
CA GLY A 142 1.43 -1.55 19.88
C GLY A 142 0.86 -2.98 19.98
N ALA A 143 1.03 -3.65 21.12
CA ALA A 143 0.47 -4.99 21.33
C ALA A 143 -1.06 -4.96 21.30
N TYR A 144 -1.66 -4.01 22.03
CA TYR A 144 -3.10 -3.82 22.03
C TYR A 144 -3.65 -3.47 20.66
N GLU A 145 -2.98 -2.56 19.93
CA GLU A 145 -3.37 -2.18 18.58
C GLU A 145 -3.31 -3.39 17.62
N PHE A 146 -2.24 -4.18 17.67
CA PHE A 146 -2.10 -5.39 16.84
C PHE A 146 -3.19 -6.43 17.12
N HIS A 147 -3.45 -6.74 18.40
CA HIS A 147 -4.46 -7.73 18.78
C HIS A 147 -5.88 -7.23 18.47
N ALA A 148 -6.14 -5.93 18.60
CA ALA A 148 -7.41 -5.32 18.20
C ALA A 148 -7.64 -5.43 16.68
N LEU A 149 -6.62 -5.09 15.88
CA LEU A 149 -6.65 -5.20 14.42
C LEU A 149 -6.83 -6.65 13.95
N SER A 150 -6.27 -7.60 14.70
CA SER A 150 -6.32 -9.03 14.36
C SER A 150 -7.60 -9.73 14.81
N ALA A 151 -8.42 -9.10 15.65
CA ALA A 151 -9.60 -9.72 16.24
C ALA A 151 -10.73 -10.00 15.22
N ASP A 152 -10.92 -9.12 14.23
CA ASP A 152 -11.99 -9.23 13.24
C ASP A 152 -11.62 -8.44 11.97
N GLY A 153 -11.92 -8.99 10.79
CA GLY A 153 -11.62 -8.34 9.50
C GLY A 153 -12.30 -6.98 9.33
N ARG A 154 -13.45 -6.76 9.97
CA ARG A 154 -14.18 -5.48 9.87
C ARG A 154 -13.47 -4.31 10.55
N VAL A 155 -12.43 -4.56 11.37
CA VAL A 155 -11.60 -3.50 11.93
C VAL A 155 -10.74 -2.87 10.83
N ALA A 156 -10.93 -1.57 10.58
CA ALA A 156 -10.14 -0.79 9.64
C ALA A 156 -8.85 -0.26 10.28
N ASP A 157 -8.97 0.17 11.53
CA ASP A 157 -7.88 0.72 12.33
C ASP A 157 -8.19 0.57 13.82
N ALA A 158 -7.16 0.57 14.66
CA ALA A 158 -7.32 0.57 16.11
C ALA A 158 -6.23 1.42 16.77
N SER A 159 -6.60 2.12 17.84
CA SER A 159 -5.65 2.87 18.67
C SER A 159 -5.79 2.47 20.12
N ALA A 160 -4.67 2.48 20.85
CA ALA A 160 -4.66 2.27 22.29
C ALA A 160 -4.07 3.48 23.01
N ILE A 161 -4.77 3.94 24.05
CA ILE A 161 -4.30 4.98 24.96
C ILE A 161 -4.51 4.57 26.41
N SER A 162 -3.73 5.15 27.31
CA SER A 162 -3.90 4.96 28.75
C SER A 162 -4.10 6.31 29.44
N PRO A 163 -5.36 6.77 29.64
CA PRO A 163 -5.64 8.06 30.27
C PRO A 163 -5.26 8.09 31.76
N SER A 164 -5.21 6.92 32.42
CA SER A 164 -4.73 6.75 33.78
C SER A 164 -4.04 5.40 33.94
N PRO A 165 -3.17 5.22 34.95
CA PRO A 165 -2.46 3.96 35.15
C PRO A 165 -3.38 2.73 35.15
N ALA A 166 -3.01 1.70 34.40
CA ALA A 166 -3.75 0.45 34.26
C ALA A 166 -5.22 0.61 33.80
N CYS A 167 -5.53 1.69 33.09
CA CYS A 167 -6.79 1.87 32.35
C CYS A 167 -6.42 2.02 30.88
N VAL A 168 -6.79 1.04 30.05
CA VAL A 168 -6.48 1.02 28.62
C VAL A 168 -7.78 1.29 27.87
N THR A 169 -7.80 2.32 27.04
CA THR A 169 -8.91 2.63 26.13
C THR A 169 -8.50 2.28 24.72
N ILE A 170 -9.24 1.36 24.12
CA ILE A 170 -9.10 0.92 22.75
C ILE A 170 -10.19 1.58 21.92
N THR A 171 -9.78 2.31 20.90
CA THR A 171 -10.71 2.89 19.94
C THR A 171 -10.67 2.09 18.65
N VAL A 172 -11.83 1.64 18.20
CA VAL A 172 -12.00 0.81 16.99
C VAL A 172 -12.62 1.64 15.88
N LEU A 173 -11.95 1.71 14.73
CA LEU A 173 -12.50 2.24 13.49
C LEU A 173 -13.00 1.09 12.63
N SER A 174 -14.26 1.14 12.21
CA SER A 174 -14.86 0.12 11.35
C SER A 174 -14.61 0.38 9.87
N ARG A 175 -14.48 -0.70 9.07
CA ARG A 175 -14.54 -0.61 7.60
C ARG A 175 -15.96 -0.29 7.13
N GLU A 176 -16.94 -0.76 7.89
CA GLU A 176 -18.36 -0.58 7.64
C GLU A 176 -18.87 0.76 8.20
N ASN A 177 -20.13 1.10 7.91
CA ASN A 177 -20.92 2.16 8.54
C ASN A 177 -20.10 3.42 8.85
N ASN A 178 -19.66 4.17 7.83
CA ASN A 178 -18.91 5.43 7.94
C ASN A 178 -17.73 5.48 8.95
N GLY A 179 -17.21 4.33 9.41
CA GLY A 179 -16.19 4.26 10.46
C GLY A 179 -16.71 3.85 11.84
N ILE A 180 -18.01 3.90 12.08
CA ILE A 180 -18.63 3.56 13.36
C ILE A 180 -18.65 2.04 13.54
N ALA A 181 -18.05 1.57 14.64
CA ALA A 181 -18.05 0.17 15.02
C ALA A 181 -19.39 -0.25 15.65
N SER A 182 -19.95 -1.37 15.18
CA SER A 182 -21.15 -1.95 15.75
C SER A 182 -20.88 -2.58 17.12
N VAL A 183 -21.93 -2.76 17.93
CA VAL A 183 -21.81 -3.40 19.24
C VAL A 183 -21.26 -4.84 19.14
N ASP A 184 -21.64 -5.59 18.10
CA ASP A 184 -21.08 -6.92 17.83
C ASP A 184 -19.56 -6.86 17.59
N LEU A 185 -19.10 -5.92 16.76
CA LEU A 185 -17.67 -5.75 16.47
C LEU A 185 -16.89 -5.37 17.73
N LEU A 186 -17.39 -4.40 18.51
CA LEU A 186 -16.77 -3.99 19.77
C LEU A 186 -16.70 -5.14 20.78
N THR A 187 -17.74 -5.99 20.82
CA THR A 187 -17.79 -7.18 21.69
C THR A 187 -16.73 -8.21 21.30
N ARG A 188 -16.56 -8.47 20.00
CA ARG A 188 -15.52 -9.38 19.49
C ARG A 188 -14.12 -8.90 19.81
N VAL A 189 -13.85 -7.62 19.54
CA VAL A 189 -12.55 -6.99 19.88
C VAL A 189 -12.31 -7.06 21.39
N ASN A 190 -13.31 -6.70 22.20
CA ASN A 190 -13.20 -6.79 23.66
C ASN A 190 -12.95 -8.22 24.15
N SER A 191 -13.60 -9.22 23.56
CA SER A 191 -13.37 -10.63 23.91
C SER A 191 -11.95 -11.06 23.56
N ALA A 192 -11.46 -10.71 22.38
CA ALA A 192 -10.09 -11.05 21.95
C ALA A 192 -9.04 -10.41 22.87
N LEU A 193 -9.22 -9.13 23.19
CA LEU A 193 -8.28 -8.40 24.03
C LEU A 193 -8.35 -8.74 25.53
N ASN A 194 -9.38 -9.45 25.98
CA ASN A 194 -9.50 -9.93 27.35
C ASN A 194 -8.97 -11.36 27.54
N ASP A 195 -8.38 -11.98 26.51
CA ASP A 195 -7.68 -13.26 26.65
C ASP A 195 -6.55 -13.17 27.69
N GLU A 196 -6.41 -14.21 28.50
CA GLU A 196 -5.43 -14.27 29.60
C GLU A 196 -3.97 -14.16 29.11
N ASN A 197 -3.70 -14.54 27.85
CA ASN A 197 -2.37 -14.44 27.25
C ASN A 197 -2.10 -13.09 26.59
N ILE A 198 -3.12 -12.24 26.47
CA ILE A 198 -3.03 -10.93 25.80
C ILE A 198 -3.06 -9.79 26.82
N ARG A 199 -4.03 -9.80 27.73
CA ARG A 199 -4.22 -8.69 28.68
C ARG A 199 -3.26 -8.82 29.86
N PRO A 200 -2.43 -7.82 30.15
CA PRO A 200 -1.74 -7.76 31.43
C PRO A 200 -2.74 -7.77 32.59
N VAL A 201 -2.36 -8.49 33.65
CA VAL A 201 -3.26 -8.84 34.76
C VAL A 201 -3.99 -7.63 35.37
N ALA A 202 -3.29 -6.50 35.52
CA ALA A 202 -3.81 -5.32 36.20
C ALA A 202 -4.64 -4.36 35.32
N ASP A 203 -4.62 -4.54 34.00
CA ASP A 203 -5.17 -3.56 33.06
C ASP A 203 -6.68 -3.66 32.95
N ARG A 204 -7.36 -2.51 33.07
CA ARG A 204 -8.81 -2.36 32.89
C ARG A 204 -9.07 -1.89 31.48
N LEU A 205 -9.66 -2.77 30.67
CA LEU A 205 -9.91 -2.51 29.27
C LEU A 205 -11.25 -1.83 29.05
N THR A 206 -11.26 -0.77 28.26
CA THR A 206 -12.47 -0.17 27.68
C THR A 206 -12.33 -0.20 26.17
N VAL A 207 -13.27 -0.81 25.47
CA VAL A 207 -13.30 -0.83 24.00
C VAL A 207 -14.46 0.03 23.52
N GLN A 208 -14.19 0.99 22.65
CA GLN A 208 -15.16 1.96 22.15
C GLN A 208 -15.03 2.16 20.64
N SER A 209 -16.09 2.65 20.01
CA SER A 209 -16.03 3.09 18.61
C SER A 209 -15.27 4.41 18.47
N ALA A 210 -14.63 4.62 17.33
CA ALA A 210 -14.11 5.91 16.92
C ALA A 210 -15.19 6.99 16.91
N THR A 211 -14.82 8.20 17.35
CA THR A 211 -15.63 9.39 17.11
C THR A 211 -15.37 9.87 15.69
N ILE A 212 -16.42 9.92 14.87
CA ILE A 212 -16.29 10.29 13.46
C ILE A 212 -16.49 11.79 13.29
N ILE A 213 -15.50 12.45 12.69
CA ILE A 213 -15.55 13.88 12.35
C ILE A 213 -15.80 14.01 10.86
N ASP A 214 -17.00 14.43 10.51
CA ASP A 214 -17.39 14.64 9.12
C ASP A 214 -16.71 15.88 8.53
N TYR A 215 -16.23 15.73 7.30
CA TYR A 215 -15.74 16.85 6.49
C TYR A 215 -16.12 16.67 5.03
N ARG A 216 -15.91 17.73 4.25
CA ARG A 216 -16.18 17.79 2.81
C ARG A 216 -15.04 18.55 2.12
N ILE A 217 -14.72 18.15 0.90
CA ILE A 217 -13.71 18.82 0.08
C ILE A 217 -14.39 19.46 -1.12
N ASP A 218 -14.45 20.79 -1.17
CA ASP A 218 -14.94 21.53 -2.33
C ASP A 218 -13.79 22.35 -2.89
N ALA A 219 -13.36 22.01 -4.10
CA ALA A 219 -12.17 22.56 -4.72
C ALA A 219 -12.43 23.00 -6.15
N THR A 220 -11.80 24.11 -6.52
CA THR A 220 -11.81 24.68 -7.85
C THR A 220 -10.39 24.69 -8.40
N LEU A 221 -10.20 24.15 -9.60
CA LEU A 221 -8.91 24.03 -10.27
C LEU A 221 -8.81 25.05 -11.40
N THR A 222 -7.71 25.79 -11.42
CA THR A 222 -7.27 26.60 -12.56
C THR A 222 -6.17 25.84 -13.28
N LEU A 223 -6.34 25.63 -14.59
CA LEU A 223 -5.41 24.85 -15.40
C LEU A 223 -4.54 25.77 -16.27
N TYR A 224 -3.38 25.29 -16.70
CA TYR A 224 -2.64 25.95 -17.78
C TYR A 224 -3.39 25.83 -19.11
N PRO A 225 -3.26 26.79 -20.04
CA PRO A 225 -3.97 26.80 -21.33
C PRO A 225 -3.50 25.66 -22.24
N LYS A 226 -4.17 24.50 -22.10
CA LYS A 226 -3.93 23.28 -22.89
C LYS A 226 -5.25 22.52 -23.09
N PRO A 227 -5.39 21.75 -24.19
CA PRO A 227 -6.65 21.03 -24.50
C PRO A 227 -6.93 19.83 -23.57
N GLU A 228 -6.05 19.53 -22.61
CA GLU A 228 -6.08 18.31 -21.79
C GLU A 228 -6.84 18.47 -20.44
N ALA A 229 -7.86 19.34 -20.39
CA ALA A 229 -8.53 19.69 -19.14
C ALA A 229 -9.16 18.48 -18.41
N GLU A 230 -9.88 17.62 -19.15
CA GLU A 230 -10.58 16.47 -18.56
C GLU A 230 -9.62 15.38 -18.05
N PRO A 231 -8.55 14.97 -18.79
CA PRO A 231 -7.51 14.10 -18.26
C PRO A 231 -6.86 14.63 -16.97
N ILE A 232 -6.62 15.94 -16.90
CA ILE A 232 -6.03 16.59 -15.71
C ILE A 232 -7.02 16.52 -14.53
N ARG A 233 -8.31 16.81 -14.76
CA ARG A 233 -9.36 16.69 -13.75
C ARG A 233 -9.44 15.28 -13.16
N MET A 234 -9.47 14.27 -14.03
CA MET A 234 -9.50 12.87 -13.62
C MET A 234 -8.25 12.48 -12.83
N ALA A 235 -7.07 12.94 -13.24
CA ALA A 235 -5.83 12.69 -12.50
C ALA A 235 -5.85 13.31 -11.09
N ALA A 236 -6.36 14.55 -10.96
CA ALA A 236 -6.53 15.21 -9.67
C ALA A 236 -7.55 14.49 -8.79
N GLU A 237 -8.69 14.07 -9.36
CA GLU A 237 -9.74 13.31 -8.67
C GLU A 237 -9.23 11.95 -8.17
N ASN A 238 -8.45 11.23 -8.97
CA ASN A 238 -7.82 9.97 -8.58
C ASN A 238 -6.85 10.15 -7.40
N ARG A 239 -6.06 11.24 -7.39
CA ARG A 239 -5.17 11.54 -6.25
C ARG A 239 -5.94 11.98 -5.03
N LEU A 240 -7.03 12.74 -5.19
CA LEU A 240 -7.89 13.15 -4.09
C LEU A 240 -8.57 11.94 -3.43
N THR A 241 -9.15 11.05 -4.22
CA THR A 241 -9.80 9.83 -3.72
C THR A 241 -8.80 8.88 -3.06
N ALA A 242 -7.58 8.76 -3.60
CA ALA A 242 -6.50 8.03 -2.95
C ALA A 242 -6.07 8.68 -1.61
N TYR A 243 -6.00 10.01 -1.55
CA TYR A 243 -5.73 10.73 -0.31
C TYR A 243 -6.84 10.47 0.72
N ILE A 244 -8.11 10.65 0.36
CA ILE A 244 -9.26 10.43 1.25
C ILE A 244 -9.24 9.01 1.82
N SER A 245 -9.01 7.99 0.99
CA SER A 245 -8.97 6.60 1.44
C SER A 245 -7.78 6.32 2.38
N THR A 246 -6.61 6.90 2.10
CA THR A 246 -5.40 6.75 2.92
C THR A 246 -5.52 7.47 4.27
N GLN A 247 -6.24 8.59 4.33
CA GLN A 247 -6.46 9.33 5.58
C GLN A 247 -7.55 8.75 6.47
N ARG A 248 -8.32 7.76 6.00
CA ARG A 248 -9.32 7.05 6.80
C ARG A 248 -8.66 6.10 7.82
N ARG A 249 -8.04 6.70 8.83
CA ARG A 249 -7.30 6.09 9.94
C ARG A 249 -7.47 6.95 11.21
N LEU A 250 -7.23 6.37 12.37
CA LEU A 250 -7.36 7.05 13.66
C LEU A 250 -6.24 8.08 13.87
N GLY A 251 -6.59 9.24 14.42
CA GLY A 251 -5.64 10.31 14.74
C GLY A 251 -4.91 10.91 13.53
N ARG A 252 -5.43 10.72 12.31
CA ARG A 252 -4.85 11.30 11.09
C ARG A 252 -5.56 12.59 10.71
N ASP A 253 -4.89 13.70 10.97
CA ASP A 253 -5.39 15.02 10.62
C ASP A 253 -5.64 15.18 9.11
N ILE A 254 -6.70 15.93 8.78
CA ILE A 254 -6.94 16.41 7.42
C ILE A 254 -6.37 17.83 7.32
N ARG A 255 -5.21 17.94 6.66
CA ARG A 255 -4.48 19.21 6.50
C ARG A 255 -4.77 19.82 5.14
N LEU A 256 -5.00 21.14 5.10
CA LEU A 256 -5.21 21.88 3.86
C LEU A 256 -4.04 21.71 2.90
N SER A 257 -2.81 21.77 3.41
CA SER A 257 -1.59 21.58 2.60
C SER A 257 -1.55 20.22 1.90
N ALA A 258 -2.07 19.17 2.54
CA ALA A 258 -2.11 17.84 1.95
C ALA A 258 -3.19 17.73 0.87
N ILE A 259 -4.35 18.38 1.06
CA ILE A 259 -5.40 18.47 0.03
C ILE A 259 -4.88 19.25 -1.18
N TYR A 260 -4.25 20.41 -0.96
CA TYR A 260 -3.60 21.18 -2.02
C TYR A 260 -2.55 20.35 -2.77
N GLY A 261 -1.67 19.66 -2.03
CA GLY A 261 -0.65 18.79 -2.63
C GLY A 261 -1.24 17.62 -3.44
N ALA A 262 -2.37 17.05 -2.99
CA ALA A 262 -3.05 15.99 -3.74
C ALA A 262 -3.66 16.50 -5.05
N LEU A 263 -4.21 17.72 -5.04
CA LEU A 263 -4.87 18.35 -6.19
C LEU A 263 -3.90 19.01 -7.18
N HIS A 264 -2.70 19.40 -6.73
CA HIS A 264 -1.65 19.96 -7.59
C HIS A 264 -0.97 18.89 -8.46
N VAL A 265 -1.70 18.40 -9.45
CA VAL A 265 -1.17 17.52 -10.50
C VAL A 265 -0.53 18.31 -11.62
N LYS A 266 0.27 17.65 -12.45
CA LYS A 266 0.88 18.26 -13.63
C LYS A 266 -0.21 18.84 -14.53
N GLY A 267 -0.15 20.15 -14.79
CA GLY A 267 -1.14 20.88 -15.59
C GLY A 267 -2.09 21.76 -14.77
N VAL A 268 -2.14 21.62 -13.44
CA VAL A 268 -2.84 22.53 -12.55
C VAL A 268 -1.92 23.69 -12.18
N GLN A 269 -2.39 24.92 -12.40
CA GLN A 269 -1.68 26.15 -12.05
C GLN A 269 -2.01 26.57 -10.62
N ARG A 270 -3.29 26.56 -10.26
CA ARG A 270 -3.80 26.99 -8.95
C ARG A 270 -4.95 26.11 -8.50
N VAL A 271 -5.05 25.92 -7.20
CA VAL A 271 -6.17 25.24 -6.53
C VAL A 271 -6.75 26.21 -5.52
N GLU A 272 -8.07 26.32 -5.48
CA GLU A 272 -8.80 27.08 -4.47
C GLU A 272 -9.74 26.14 -3.71
N LEU A 273 -9.63 26.12 -2.38
CA LEU A 273 -10.49 25.31 -1.52
C LEU A 273 -11.59 26.18 -0.91
N ALA A 274 -12.84 25.84 -1.20
CA ALA A 274 -14.01 26.40 -0.51
C ALA A 274 -14.32 25.61 0.79
N ALA A 275 -13.98 24.33 0.83
CA ALA A 275 -14.04 23.49 2.02
C ALA A 275 -12.95 22.39 1.96
N PRO A 276 -12.36 22.00 3.11
CA PRO A 276 -12.50 22.63 4.42
C PRO A 276 -11.75 23.98 4.48
N LEU A 277 -12.20 24.91 5.33
CA LEU A 277 -11.57 26.24 5.49
C LEU A 277 -10.39 26.27 6.47
N ARG A 278 -10.25 25.21 7.27
CA ARG A 278 -9.19 25.03 8.27
C ARG A 278 -8.83 23.56 8.34
N ASP A 279 -7.64 23.28 8.86
CA ASP A 279 -7.22 21.92 9.18
C ASP A 279 -8.22 21.25 10.13
N VAL A 280 -8.52 19.98 9.89
CA VAL A 280 -9.27 19.12 10.81
C VAL A 280 -8.25 18.34 11.61
N ILE A 281 -8.08 18.72 12.89
CA ILE A 281 -7.14 18.10 13.81
C ILE A 281 -7.88 17.03 14.60
N LEU A 282 -7.33 15.82 14.66
CA LEU A 282 -7.92 14.66 15.30
C LEU A 282 -7.01 14.13 16.41
N ASP A 283 -7.60 13.72 17.51
CA ASP A 283 -6.89 12.92 18.49
C ASP A 283 -6.92 11.42 18.13
N LYS A 284 -6.23 10.59 18.92
CA LYS A 284 -6.13 9.14 18.68
C LYS A 284 -7.48 8.40 18.75
N THR A 285 -8.51 9.00 19.34
CA THR A 285 -9.86 8.42 19.46
C THR A 285 -10.80 8.85 18.33
N GLN A 286 -10.33 9.75 17.45
CA GLN A 286 -11.12 10.32 16.38
C GLN A 286 -10.62 9.86 15.01
N ALA A 287 -11.54 9.77 14.06
CA ALA A 287 -11.23 9.56 12.64
C ALA A 287 -12.07 10.50 11.79
N ALA A 288 -11.52 10.97 10.67
CA ALA A 288 -12.25 11.80 9.74
C ALA A 288 -13.03 10.96 8.72
N TRP A 289 -14.23 11.41 8.37
CA TRP A 289 -15.04 10.83 7.31
C TRP A 289 -15.38 11.88 6.25
N CYS A 290 -14.96 11.62 5.01
CA CYS A 290 -15.28 12.51 3.90
C CYS A 290 -16.71 12.22 3.42
N THR A 291 -17.63 13.12 3.76
CA THR A 291 -19.04 13.02 3.37
C THR A 291 -19.25 13.18 1.85
N GLY A 292 -18.30 13.81 1.18
CA GLY A 292 -18.26 13.95 -0.27
C GLY A 292 -17.21 14.96 -0.72
N TYR A 293 -17.04 15.10 -2.03
CA TYR A 293 -16.20 16.14 -2.61
C TYR A 293 -16.84 16.74 -3.87
N SER A 294 -16.45 17.97 -4.21
CA SER A 294 -16.77 18.63 -5.49
C SER A 294 -15.49 19.16 -6.10
N LEU A 295 -15.26 18.82 -7.37
CA LEU A 295 -14.12 19.31 -8.15
C LEU A 295 -14.64 20.04 -9.39
N LYS A 296 -14.35 21.33 -9.47
CA LYS A 296 -14.72 22.19 -10.61
C LYS A 296 -13.47 22.72 -11.31
N ILE A 297 -13.60 23.04 -12.60
CA ILE A 297 -12.58 23.76 -13.36
C ILE A 297 -13.15 25.15 -13.68
N ASP A 298 -12.44 26.21 -13.29
CA ASP A 298 -12.91 27.60 -13.45
C ASP A 298 -12.38 28.28 -14.72
N GLY A 299 -11.40 27.67 -15.40
CA GLY A 299 -10.84 28.20 -16.63
C GLY A 299 -9.37 27.85 -16.82
N CYS A 300 -8.79 28.43 -17.87
CA CYS A 300 -7.35 28.47 -18.10
C CYS A 300 -6.86 29.90 -17.87
N ASP A 301 -5.99 30.11 -16.87
CA ASP A 301 -5.31 31.39 -16.68
C ASP A 301 -3.91 31.30 -17.34
N GLU A 302 -3.47 32.36 -18.00
CA GLU A 302 -2.17 32.44 -18.72
C GLU A 302 -0.94 32.28 -17.80
#